data_AF-A0A9D0M5X1-F1
#
_entry.id   AF-A0A9D0M5X1-F1
#
_cell.length_a   1.000
_cell.length_b   1.000
_cell.length_c   1.000
_cell.angle_alpha   90.00
_cell.angle_beta   90.00
_cell.angle_gamma   90.00
#
_symmetry.space_group_name_H-M   'P 1'
#
loop_
_entity.id
_entity.type
_entity.pdbx_description
1 polymer ?
#
loop_
_entity_poly.entity_id
_entity_poly.type
_entity_poly.pdbx_seq_one_letter_code
_entity_poly.pdbx_strand_id
1 'polypeptide(L)'
;MIYHITMPEIYEPMKEAGEYKIPTMEWEGFIHCLKRNQLLKVANGNYRDAKKIILLCIDETKVTSKVVEEDLYGMGETFVHVYGPINKEAVIRAVEWKPGKEGFTLPAGV
;
A
#
# COMPACT_ATOMS: atom_id res chain seq x y z
N MET A 1 8.11 -5.37 -7.55
CA MET A 1 7.57 -5.29 -6.18
C MET A 1 6.99 -3.91 -5.97
N ILE A 2 5.75 -3.86 -5.51
CA ILE A 2 5.03 -2.63 -5.14
C ILE A 2 4.52 -2.75 -3.71
N TYR A 3 4.13 -1.63 -3.12
CA TYR A 3 3.76 -1.58 -1.71
C TYR A 3 2.48 -0.80 -1.49
N HIS A 4 1.63 -1.28 -0.59
CA HIS A 4 0.43 -0.56 -0.17
C HIS A 4 0.49 -0.32 1.34
N ILE A 5 0.20 0.91 1.76
CA ILE A 5 0.07 1.27 3.17
C ILE A 5 -1.41 1.39 3.49
N THR A 6 -1.83 0.75 4.57
CA THR A 6 -3.23 0.77 5.02
C THR A 6 -3.32 0.79 6.53
N MET A 7 -4.51 1.11 7.03
CA MET A 7 -4.79 1.05 8.45
C MET A 7 -5.16 -0.37 8.88
N PRO A 8 -4.80 -0.81 10.10
CA PRO A 8 -5.13 -2.15 10.59
C PRO A 8 -6.63 -2.47 10.50
N GLU A 9 -7.51 -1.51 10.79
CA GLU A 9 -8.96 -1.65 10.71
C GLU A 9 -9.49 -1.95 9.31
N ILE A 10 -8.75 -1.57 8.25
CA ILE A 10 -9.08 -1.89 6.86
C ILE A 10 -8.51 -3.26 6.49
N TYR A 11 -7.28 -3.56 6.93
CA TYR A 11 -6.60 -4.80 6.58
C TYR A 11 -7.16 -6.03 7.30
N GLU A 12 -7.40 -5.95 8.61
CA GLU A 12 -7.75 -7.10 9.43
C GLU A 12 -9.00 -7.87 8.94
N PRO A 13 -10.10 -7.20 8.53
CA PRO A 13 -11.25 -7.89 7.95
C PRO A 13 -10.96 -8.56 6.60
N MET A 14 -9.98 -8.05 5.86
CA MET A 14 -9.67 -8.48 4.49
C MET A 14 -8.51 -9.48 4.42
N LYS A 15 -7.75 -9.69 5.51
CA LYS A 15 -6.52 -10.51 5.47
C LYS A 15 -6.75 -11.97 5.06
N GLU A 16 -7.93 -12.52 5.36
CA GLU A 16 -8.31 -13.88 4.96
C GLU A 16 -9.18 -13.93 3.71
N ALA A 17 -9.61 -12.78 3.18
CA ALA A 17 -10.35 -12.73 1.93
C ALA A 17 -9.47 -13.21 0.76
N GLY A 18 -10.10 -13.78 -0.28
CA GLY A 18 -9.40 -14.13 -1.52
C GLY A 18 -8.87 -12.91 -2.28
N GLU A 19 -9.43 -11.73 -2.00
CA GLU A 19 -9.08 -10.46 -2.60
C GLU A 19 -9.03 -9.36 -1.54
N TYR A 20 -7.98 -8.56 -1.57
CA TYR A 20 -7.87 -7.34 -0.78
C TYR A 20 -8.55 -6.17 -1.52
N LYS A 21 -9.47 -5.52 -0.81
CA LYS A 21 -10.23 -4.35 -1.26
C LYS A 21 -10.16 -3.26 -0.20
N ILE A 22 -10.26 -2.01 -0.62
CA ILE A 22 -10.36 -0.85 0.27
C ILE A 22 -11.64 -0.07 -0.03
N PRO A 23 -12.23 0.62 0.96
CA PRO A 23 -13.46 1.37 0.76
C PRO A 23 -13.36 2.40 -0.37
N THR A 24 -12.19 3.05 -0.53
CA THR A 24 -12.02 4.14 -1.50
C THR A 24 -12.14 3.68 -2.94
N MET A 25 -11.99 2.38 -3.22
CA MET A 25 -12.19 1.83 -4.56
C MET A 25 -13.59 2.06 -5.11
N GLU A 26 -14.62 2.18 -4.26
CA GLU A 26 -16.00 2.40 -4.72
C GLU A 26 -16.16 3.71 -5.48
N TRP A 27 -15.31 4.72 -5.20
CA TRP A 27 -15.36 6.03 -5.87
C TRP A 27 -14.08 6.39 -6.63
N GLU A 28 -12.91 5.85 -6.26
CA GLU A 28 -11.63 6.08 -6.98
C GLU A 28 -11.39 5.05 -8.09
N GLY A 29 -11.85 3.80 -7.90
CA GLY A 29 -11.64 2.71 -8.85
C GLY A 29 -10.26 2.06 -8.84
N PHE A 30 -9.35 2.47 -7.96
CA PHE A 30 -8.00 1.88 -7.83
C PHE A 30 -7.47 1.87 -6.39
N ILE A 31 -6.40 1.11 -6.18
CA ILE A 31 -5.64 1.08 -4.92
C ILE A 31 -4.31 1.81 -5.14
N HIS A 32 -4.04 2.82 -4.31
CA HIS A 32 -2.74 3.49 -4.27
C HIS A 32 -1.64 2.56 -3.77
N CYS A 33 -0.62 2.37 -4.60
CA CYS A 33 0.60 1.65 -4.32
C CYS A 33 1.83 2.53 -4.55
N LEU A 34 2.93 2.11 -3.96
CA LEU A 34 4.18 2.86 -3.85
C LEU A 34 5.33 2.01 -4.38
N LYS A 35 6.35 2.67 -4.90
CA LYS A 35 7.70 2.10 -5.00
C LYS A 35 8.42 2.22 -3.65
N ARG A 36 9.46 1.42 -3.45
CA ARG A 36 10.21 1.35 -2.17
C ARG A 36 10.74 2.71 -1.71
N ASN A 37 11.30 3.51 -2.63
CA ASN A 37 11.86 4.83 -2.34
C ASN A 37 10.80 5.86 -1.86
N GLN A 38 9.52 5.61 -2.11
CA GLN A 38 8.42 6.50 -1.71
C GLN A 38 7.87 6.19 -0.31
N LEU A 39 8.15 5.00 0.22
CA LEU A 39 7.58 4.50 1.47
C LEU A 39 7.78 5.44 2.65
N LEU A 40 9.00 5.89 2.89
CA LEU A 40 9.29 6.76 4.04
C LEU A 40 8.64 8.12 3.94
N LYS A 41 8.60 8.69 2.73
CA LYS A 41 7.94 9.98 2.49
C LYS A 41 6.45 9.87 2.76
N VAL A 42 5.79 8.85 2.23
CA VAL A 42 4.34 8.67 2.40
C VAL A 42 3.98 8.27 3.83
N ALA A 43 4.72 7.36 4.46
CA ALA A 43 4.47 6.95 5.85
C ALA A 43 4.62 8.13 6.82
N ASN A 44 5.70 8.91 6.70
CA ASN A 44 5.94 10.06 7.58
C ASN A 44 5.11 11.31 7.23
N GLY A 45 4.60 11.41 6.00
CA GLY A 45 3.72 12.49 5.57
C GLY A 45 2.27 12.22 5.95
N ASN A 46 1.70 11.11 5.45
CA ASN A 46 0.26 10.86 5.49
C ASN A 46 -0.19 10.12 6.76
N TYR A 47 0.72 9.40 7.42
CA TYR A 47 0.40 8.55 8.58
C TYR A 47 1.13 8.97 9.85
N ARG A 48 1.63 10.20 9.92
CA ARG A 48 2.48 10.71 11.02
C ARG A 48 1.90 10.45 12.41
N ASP A 49 0.60 10.60 12.57
CA ASP A 49 -0.09 10.47 13.87
C ASP A 49 -0.60 9.05 14.15
N ALA A 50 -0.40 8.12 13.21
CA ALA A 50 -0.84 6.73 13.35
C ALA A 50 0.08 5.96 14.29
N LYS A 51 -0.48 5.31 15.32
CA LYS A 51 0.27 4.45 16.25
C LYS A 51 0.81 3.18 15.58
N LYS A 52 0.15 2.72 14.52
CA LYS A 52 0.48 1.54 13.73
C LYS A 52 -0.19 1.64 12.36
N ILE A 53 0.51 1.24 11.33
CA ILE A 53 0.00 1.01 9.98
C ILE A 53 0.38 -0.41 9.54
N ILE A 54 -0.26 -0.91 8.48
CA ILE A 54 0.10 -2.15 7.82
C ILE A 54 0.74 -1.83 6.47
N LEU A 55 1.89 -2.43 6.21
CA LEU A 55 2.55 -2.40 4.92
C LEU A 55 2.36 -3.74 4.21
N LEU A 56 1.64 -3.74 3.10
CA LEU A 56 1.54 -4.88 2.20
C LEU A 56 2.67 -4.82 1.19
N CYS A 57 3.46 -5.89 1.13
CA CYS A 57 4.45 -6.12 0.09
C CYS A 57 3.79 -6.97 -0.99
N ILE A 58 3.70 -6.44 -2.21
CA ILE A 58 2.93 -7.02 -3.30
C ILE A 58 3.84 -7.34 -4.48
N ASP A 59 3.81 -8.60 -4.91
CA ASP A 59 4.42 -9.04 -6.16
C ASP A 59 3.52 -8.63 -7.33
N GLU A 60 3.87 -7.51 -7.97
CA GLU A 60 3.11 -6.93 -9.08
C GLU A 60 2.98 -7.87 -10.28
N THR A 61 3.85 -8.87 -10.43
CA THR A 61 3.78 -9.86 -11.52
C THR A 61 2.65 -10.88 -11.34
N LYS A 62 2.11 -10.98 -10.12
CA LYS A 62 1.01 -11.89 -9.76
C LYS A 62 -0.33 -11.17 -9.62
N VAL A 63 -0.33 -9.85 -9.73
CA VAL A 63 -1.55 -9.04 -9.63
C VAL A 63 -2.37 -9.28 -10.90
N THR A 64 -3.62 -9.70 -10.73
CA THR A 64 -4.54 -9.94 -11.85
C THR A 64 -5.18 -8.66 -12.38
N SER A 65 -5.36 -7.66 -11.51
CA SER A 65 -5.82 -6.32 -11.86
C SER A 65 -4.75 -5.52 -12.64
N LYS A 66 -5.19 -4.51 -13.40
CA LYS A 66 -4.26 -3.68 -14.18
C LYS A 66 -3.40 -2.82 -13.25
N VAL A 67 -2.08 -2.96 -13.35
CA VAL A 67 -1.11 -2.12 -12.63
C VAL A 67 -0.60 -1.03 -13.57
N VAL A 68 -0.64 0.23 -13.13
CA VAL A 68 -0.20 1.39 -13.90
C VAL A 68 0.70 2.25 -13.03
N GLU A 69 1.78 2.78 -13.61
CA GLU A 69 2.61 3.79 -12.97
C GLU A 69 2.40 5.12 -13.69
N GLU A 70 1.89 6.12 -12.96
CA GLU A 70 1.43 7.38 -13.56
C GLU A 70 1.48 8.55 -12.57
N ASP A 71 1.59 9.76 -13.10
CA ASP A 71 1.44 11.01 -12.35
C ASP A 71 0.01 11.53 -12.54
N LEU A 72 -0.92 10.94 -11.80
CA LEU A 72 -2.35 11.25 -11.92
C LEU A 72 -2.68 12.68 -11.48
N TYR A 73 -1.80 13.30 -10.68
CA TYR A 73 -2.01 14.63 -10.11
C TYR A 73 -1.20 15.74 -10.78
N GLY A 74 -0.33 15.41 -11.75
CA GLY A 74 0.52 16.37 -12.46
C GLY A 74 1.58 17.02 -11.56
N MET A 75 2.07 16.29 -10.56
CA MET A 75 3.00 16.80 -9.53
C MET A 75 4.48 16.49 -9.83
N GLY A 76 4.78 15.95 -11.00
CA GLY A 76 6.13 15.60 -11.44
C GLY A 76 6.68 14.30 -10.82
N GLU A 77 5.81 13.50 -10.20
CA GLU A 77 6.16 12.22 -9.60
C GLU A 77 5.10 11.17 -9.90
N THR A 78 5.54 10.00 -10.36
CA THR A 78 4.65 8.87 -10.62
C THR A 78 4.39 8.04 -9.37
N PHE A 79 3.16 7.55 -9.25
CA PHE A 79 2.76 6.57 -8.25
C PHE A 79 2.20 5.32 -8.95
N VAL A 80 2.16 4.20 -8.23
CA VAL A 80 1.59 2.97 -8.77
C VAL A 80 0.13 2.88 -8.39
N HIS A 81 -0.75 2.62 -9.35
CA HIS A 81 -2.17 2.35 -9.11
C HIS A 81 -2.51 0.94 -9.57
N VAL A 82 -3.24 0.21 -8.74
CA VAL A 82 -3.85 -1.07 -9.11
C VAL A 82 -5.34 -0.84 -9.36
N TYR A 83 -5.76 -0.90 -10.62
CA TYR A 83 -7.14 -0.66 -11.05
C TYR A 83 -7.98 -1.92 -10.84
N GLY A 84 -8.35 -2.17 -9.58
CA GLY A 84 -9.11 -3.33 -9.14
C GLY A 84 -8.59 -3.90 -7.83
N PRO A 85 -9.19 -5.00 -7.33
CA PRO A 85 -8.72 -5.68 -6.12
C PRO A 85 -7.32 -6.27 -6.32
N ILE A 86 -6.62 -6.48 -5.21
CA ILE A 86 -5.36 -7.24 -5.21
C ILE A 86 -5.68 -8.67 -4.75
N ASN A 87 -5.46 -9.66 -5.60
CA ASN A 87 -5.64 -11.07 -5.27
C ASN A 87 -4.63 -11.53 -4.20
N LYS A 88 -5.04 -12.45 -3.31
CA LYS A 88 -4.27 -12.89 -2.14
C LYS A 88 -2.87 -13.40 -2.50
N GLU A 89 -2.73 -14.08 -3.64
CA GLU A 89 -1.45 -14.66 -4.11
C GLU A 89 -0.41 -13.60 -4.46
N ALA A 90 -0.83 -12.38 -4.76
CA ALA A 90 0.07 -11.26 -5.01
C ALA A 90 0.61 -10.65 -3.71
N VAL A 91 -0.08 -10.81 -2.58
CA VAL A 91 0.38 -10.30 -1.28
C VAL A 91 1.38 -11.27 -0.66
N ILE A 92 2.67 -11.02 -0.85
CA ILE A 92 3.74 -11.91 -0.38
C ILE A 92 4.05 -11.74 1.12
N ARG A 93 3.75 -10.56 1.68
CA ARG A 93 4.04 -10.24 3.09
C ARG A 93 3.19 -9.07 3.55
N ALA A 94 2.64 -9.15 4.76
CA ALA A 94 2.06 -8.02 5.47
C ALA A 94 2.93 -7.71 6.71
N VAL A 95 3.21 -6.43 6.95
CA VAL A 95 4.09 -6.00 8.03
C VAL A 95 3.36 -5.01 8.91
N GLU A 96 3.27 -5.30 10.21
CA GLU A 96 2.95 -4.26 11.18
C GLU A 96 4.09 -3.25 11.23
N TRP A 97 3.79 -2.00 10.87
CA TRP A 97 4.77 -0.94 10.83
C TRP A 97 4.39 0.12 11.88
N LYS A 98 5.27 0.34 12.84
CA LYS A 98 5.07 1.28 13.96
C LYS A 98 6.10 2.40 13.87
N PRO A 99 5.73 3.66 14.14
CA PRO A 99 6.69 4.76 14.16
C PRO A 99 7.59 4.63 15.40
N GLY A 100 8.85 5.03 15.25
CA GLY A 100 9.77 5.30 16.35
C GLY A 100 9.64 6.75 16.84
N LYS A 101 10.61 7.20 17.65
CA LYS A 101 10.63 8.59 18.18
C LYS A 101 10.66 9.65 17.08
N GLU A 102 11.37 9.37 15.98
CA GLU A 102 11.56 10.26 14.84
C GLU A 102 10.59 9.93 13.67
N GLY A 103 9.56 9.11 13.91
CA GLY A 103 8.65 8.62 12.88
C GLY A 103 9.00 7.23 12.33
N PHE A 104 8.46 6.90 11.17
CA PHE A 104 8.61 5.61 10.52
C PHE A 104 10.00 5.44 9.89
N THR A 105 10.58 4.26 10.07
CA THR A 105 11.82 3.79 9.43
C THR A 105 11.56 2.52 8.64
N LEU A 106 12.31 2.23 7.58
CA LEU A 106 12.01 1.10 6.70
C LEU A 106 12.04 -0.24 7.48
N PRO A 107 11.00 -1.08 7.37
CA PRO A 107 11.02 -2.39 7.99
C PRO A 107 12.12 -3.28 7.40
N ALA A 108 12.67 -4.19 8.20
CA ALA A 108 13.67 -5.14 7.72
C ALA A 108 13.16 -5.96 6.51
N GLY A 109 13.97 -6.05 5.46
CA GLY A 109 13.64 -6.80 4.24
C GLY A 109 12.59 -6.15 3.34
N VAL A 110 12.20 -4.90 3.60
CA VAL A 110 11.34 -4.07 2.72
C VAL A 110 12.17 -3.09 1.97
#